data_AF-A0A2V8D4U0-F1
#
_entry.id   AF-A0A2V8D4U0-F1
#
_cell.length_a   1.000
_cell.length_b   1.000
_cell.length_c   1.000
_cell.angle_alpha   90.00
_cell.angle_beta   90.00
_cell.angle_gamma   90.00
#
_symmetry.space_group_name_H-M   'P 1'
#
loop_
_entity.id
_entity.type
_entity.pdbx_description
1 polymer ?
#
loop_
_entity_poly.entity_id
_entity_poly.type
_entity_poly.pdbx_seq_one_letter_code
_entity_poly.pdbx_strand_id
1 'polypeptide(L)'
;MYSHDTFGLGNIRRSLLLGELFGSDYPQGAVLLMTGSPMIQAFRIPDRMDYVKLPCINRVNADHYEPQFLLDCAPEVRQTRSDILERTALAFRPDLLIVDK
;
A
#
# COMPACT_ATOMS: atom_id res chain seq x y z
N MET A 1 -2.05 1.08 -7.16
CA MET A 1 -3.04 1.13 -6.08
C MET A 1 -2.33 1.50 -4.78
N TYR A 2 -2.86 2.43 -4.01
CA TYR A 2 -2.39 2.76 -2.66
C TYR A 2 -3.45 2.37 -1.66
N SER A 3 -3.05 1.70 -0.58
CA SER A 3 -3.91 1.51 0.58
C SER A 3 -3.26 2.05 1.84
N HIS A 4 -4.03 2.87 2.57
CA HIS A 4 -3.59 3.57 3.77
C HIS A 4 -3.38 2.64 4.98
N ASP A 5 -3.79 1.38 4.87
CA ASP A 5 -3.77 0.31 5.87
C ASP A 5 -3.06 0.58 7.19
N THR A 6 -3.86 1.14 8.10
CA THR A 6 -3.73 0.97 9.54
C THR A 6 -4.58 -0.22 9.96
N PHE A 7 -3.95 -1.37 10.22
CA PHE A 7 -4.57 -2.56 10.81
C PHE A 7 -5.86 -3.06 10.13
N GLY A 8 -5.70 -3.98 9.17
CA GLY A 8 -6.84 -4.78 8.70
C GLY A 8 -6.45 -5.78 7.62
N LEU A 9 -6.48 -7.08 7.95
CA LEU A 9 -6.36 -8.17 6.96
C LEU A 9 -7.38 -8.01 5.81
N GLY A 10 -8.54 -7.40 6.11
CA GLY A 10 -9.60 -7.18 5.14
C GLY A 10 -9.24 -6.23 4.01
N ASN A 11 -8.47 -5.18 4.27
CA ASN A 11 -8.12 -4.19 3.25
C ASN A 11 -7.05 -4.71 2.29
N ILE A 12 -6.02 -5.39 2.80
CA ILE A 12 -5.05 -6.10 1.95
C ILE A 12 -5.80 -7.13 1.11
N ARG A 13 -6.62 -7.97 1.72
CA ARG A 13 -7.36 -9.01 0.99
C ARG A 13 -8.24 -8.40 -0.10
N ARG A 14 -8.92 -7.28 0.18
CA ARG A 14 -9.71 -6.55 -0.81
C ARG A 14 -8.84 -6.00 -1.95
N SER A 15 -7.70 -5.40 -1.62
CA SER A 15 -6.75 -4.87 -2.60
C SER A 15 -6.20 -5.97 -3.51
N LEU A 16 -5.88 -7.14 -2.94
CA LEU A 16 -5.43 -8.30 -3.70
C LEU A 16 -6.53 -8.87 -4.60
N LEU A 17 -7.77 -8.97 -4.12
CA LEU A 17 -8.91 -9.41 -4.93
C LEU A 17 -9.17 -8.45 -6.10
N LEU A 18 -9.07 -7.14 -5.86
CA LEU A 18 -9.19 -6.15 -6.93
C LEU A 18 -8.05 -6.29 -7.95
N GLY A 19 -6.83 -6.53 -7.49
CA GLY A 19 -5.69 -6.81 -8.36
C GLY A 19 -5.88 -8.07 -9.21
N GLU A 20 -6.39 -9.15 -8.61
CA GLU A 20 -6.67 -10.42 -9.28
C GLU A 20 -7.75 -10.28 -10.37
N LEU A 21 -8.85 -9.59 -10.04
CA LEU A 21 -9.91 -9.29 -11.02
C LEU A 21 -9.38 -8.42 -12.16
N PHE A 22 -8.60 -7.38 -11.82
CA PHE A 22 -8.02 -6.50 -12.83
C PHE A 22 -7.05 -7.24 -13.76
N GLY A 23 -6.18 -8.10 -13.22
CA GLY A 23 -5.26 -8.91 -14.01
C GLY A 23 -5.98 -9.92 -14.93
N SER A 24 -7.16 -10.40 -14.52
CA SER A 24 -7.99 -11.29 -15.32
C SER A 24 -8.70 -10.55 -16.46
N ASP A 25 -9.27 -9.38 -16.19
CA ASP A 25 -10.03 -8.58 -17.19
C ASP A 25 -9.10 -7.81 -18.14
N TYR A 26 -7.87 -7.48 -17.70
CA TYR A 26 -6.88 -6.75 -18.47
C TYR A 26 -5.56 -7.54 -18.55
N PRO A 27 -5.44 -8.51 -19.49
CA PRO A 27 -4.29 -9.40 -19.58
C PRO A 27 -2.97 -8.72 -19.99
N GLN A 28 -2.99 -7.44 -20.34
CA GLN A 28 -1.79 -6.63 -20.58
C GLN A 28 -1.50 -5.65 -19.44
N GLY A 29 -2.41 -5.54 -18.47
CA GLY A 29 -2.25 -4.72 -17.28
C GLY A 29 -1.33 -5.37 -16.24
N ALA A 30 -0.83 -4.53 -15.36
CA ALA A 30 -0.13 -4.92 -14.13
C ALA A 30 -0.54 -3.97 -13.00
N VAL A 31 -0.48 -4.47 -11.77
CA VAL A 31 -0.89 -3.72 -10.58
C VAL A 31 0.29 -3.61 -9.62
N LEU A 32 0.71 -2.37 -9.32
CA LEU A 32 1.64 -2.10 -8.23
C LEU A 32 0.85 -1.62 -6.99
N LEU A 33 0.93 -2.38 -5.90
CA LEU A 33 0.30 -2.05 -4.62
C LEU A 33 1.29 -1.39 -3.66
N MET A 34 1.04 -0.15 -3.25
CA MET A 34 1.78 0.51 -2.18
C MET A 34 1.03 0.32 -0.86
N THR A 35 1.60 -0.40 0.10
CA THR A 35 0.92 -0.76 1.35
C THR A 35 1.76 -0.54 2.60
N GLY A 36 1.12 0.04 3.62
CA GLY A 36 1.66 0.17 4.98
C GLY A 36 1.53 -1.10 5.82
N SER A 37 0.85 -2.14 5.34
CA SER A 37 0.52 -3.28 6.20
C SER A 37 1.73 -4.13 6.58
N PRO A 38 1.90 -4.52 7.87
CA PRO A 38 2.96 -5.44 8.30
C PRO A 38 2.72 -6.89 7.84
N MET A 39 1.53 -7.21 7.31
CA MET A 39 1.11 -8.58 7.01
C MET A 39 1.10 -8.93 5.52
N ILE A 40 1.54 -8.05 4.62
CA ILE A 40 1.46 -8.31 3.17
C ILE A 40 2.14 -9.62 2.77
N GLN A 41 3.27 -9.97 3.42
CA GLN A 41 3.97 -11.23 3.14
C GLN A 41 3.21 -12.50 3.56
N ALA A 42 2.13 -12.39 4.35
CA ALA A 42 1.31 -13.52 4.74
C ALA A 42 0.28 -13.91 3.66
N PHE A 43 0.16 -13.13 2.58
CA PHE A 43 -0.78 -13.38 1.50
C PHE A 43 -0.05 -13.84 0.23
N ARG A 44 -0.73 -14.67 -0.57
CA ARG A 44 -0.29 -14.92 -1.95
C ARG A 44 -0.53 -13.66 -2.76
N ILE A 45 0.51 -13.20 -3.45
CA ILE A 45 0.39 -12.12 -4.43
C ILE A 45 -0.15 -12.72 -5.74
N PRO A 46 -1.23 -12.18 -6.31
CA PRO A 46 -1.76 -12.62 -7.61
C PRO A 46 -0.74 -12.42 -8.73
N ASP A 47 -0.94 -13.13 -9.84
CA ASP A 47 -0.17 -12.89 -11.05
C ASP A 47 -0.36 -11.45 -11.53
N ARG A 48 0.70 -10.88 -12.14
CA ARG A 48 0.71 -9.50 -12.66
C ARG A 48 0.55 -8.42 -11.58
N MET A 49 0.75 -8.79 -10.32
CA MET A 49 0.74 -7.86 -9.20
C MET A 49 2.08 -7.89 -8.48
N ASP A 50 2.54 -6.74 -8.04
CA ASP A 50 3.66 -6.61 -7.11
C ASP A 50 3.36 -5.51 -6.07
N TYR A 51 4.21 -5.35 -5.06
CA TYR A 51 3.97 -4.40 -4.00
C TYR A 51 5.22 -3.64 -3.55
N VAL A 52 5.01 -2.40 -3.11
CA VAL A 52 5.98 -1.60 -2.37
C VAL A 52 5.54 -1.53 -0.91
N LYS A 53 6.40 -2.03 -0.03
CA LYS A 53 6.20 -1.94 1.41
C LYS A 53 6.56 -0.54 1.90
N LEU A 54 5.61 0.11 2.56
CA LEU A 54 5.84 1.37 3.25
C LEU A 54 6.12 1.12 4.74
N PRO A 55 6.88 1.99 5.42
CA PRO A 55 6.95 2.00 6.88
C PRO A 55 5.55 1.96 7.51
N CYS A 56 5.33 1.04 8.44
CA CYS A 56 4.02 0.80 9.03
C CYS A 56 3.58 1.97 9.90
N ILE A 57 2.31 2.34 9.80
CA ILE A 57 1.65 3.30 10.69
C ILE A 57 0.42 2.65 11.32
N ASN A 58 0.08 3.09 12.52
CA ASN A 58 -1.10 2.70 13.27
C ASN A 58 -1.99 3.92 13.48
N ARG A 59 -3.29 3.72 13.37
CA ARG A 59 -4.27 4.73 13.73
C ARG A 59 -4.53 4.62 15.22
N VAL A 60 -4.04 5.59 16.00
CA VAL A 60 -4.24 5.67 17.44
C VAL A 60 -5.64 6.19 17.75
N ASN A 61 -6.11 7.16 16.96
CA ASN A 61 -7.50 7.63 16.95
C ASN A 61 -7.84 8.24 15.57
N ALA A 62 -9.06 8.76 15.38
CA ALA A 62 -9.54 9.21 14.07
C ALA A 62 -8.58 10.16 13.34
N ASP A 63 -7.89 11.03 14.07
CA ASP A 63 -7.02 12.07 13.52
C ASP A 63 -5.54 11.87 13.84
N HIS A 64 -5.20 10.82 14.59
CA HIS A 64 -3.84 10.58 15.07
C HIS A 64 -3.26 9.26 14.55
N TYR A 65 -2.17 9.39 13.81
CA TYR A 65 -1.42 8.29 13.22
C TYR A 65 0.02 8.30 13.73
N GLU A 66 0.49 7.15 14.19
CA GLU A 66 1.85 6.96 14.70
C GLU A 66 2.54 5.81 13.98
N PRO A 67 3.88 5.81 13.88
CA PRO A 67 4.61 4.65 13.41
C PRO A 67 4.29 3.41 14.25
N GLN A 68 4.15 2.25 13.60
CA GLN A 68 3.91 1.01 14.35
C GLN A 68 5.14 0.54 15.13
N PHE A 69 6.34 0.79 14.60
CA PHE A 69 7.60 0.23 15.13
C PHE A 69 8.65 1.28 15.51
N LEU A 70 8.64 2.45 14.86
CA LEU A 70 9.64 3.51 15.04
C LEU A 70 9.00 4.73 15.73
N LEU A 71 8.50 4.53 16.95
CA LEU A 71 7.66 5.52 17.67
C LEU A 71 8.35 6.89 17.79
N ASP A 72 9.64 6.90 18.09
CA ASP A 72 10.44 8.13 18.27
C ASP A 72 10.80 8.83 16.95
N CYS A 73 10.52 8.21 15.80
CA CYS A 73 10.88 8.71 14.47
C CYS A 73 9.64 9.06 13.62
N ALA A 74 8.57 9.55 14.25
CA ALA A 74 7.32 9.84 13.56
C ALA A 74 7.45 10.84 12.39
N PRO A 75 8.20 11.96 12.51
CA PRO A 75 8.45 12.86 11.38
C PRO A 75 9.17 12.16 10.22
N GLU A 76 10.22 11.39 10.50
CA GLU A 76 11.04 10.69 9.52
C GLU A 76 10.24 9.61 8.80
N VAL A 77 9.40 8.86 9.53
CA VAL A 77 8.49 7.85 8.96
C VAL A 77 7.47 8.49 8.03
N ARG A 78 6.87 9.62 8.41
CA ARG A 78 5.93 10.35 7.54
C ARG A 78 6.61 10.88 6.28
N GLN A 79 7.81 11.45 6.42
CA GLN A 79 8.58 11.94 5.28
C GLN A 79 8.95 10.80 4.34
N THR A 80 9.54 9.72 4.88
CA THR A 80 9.94 8.53 4.11
C THR A 80 8.76 7.92 3.35
N ARG A 81 7.59 7.83 3.98
CA ARG A 81 6.37 7.35 3.30
C ARG A 81 5.98 8.25 2.14
N SER A 82 6.02 9.56 2.33
CA SER A 82 5.68 10.54 1.29
C SER A 82 6.65 10.43 0.11
N ASP A 83 7.95 10.36 0.40
CA ASP A 83 9.00 10.24 -0.61
C ASP A 83 8.87 8.95 -1.42
N ILE A 84 8.63 7.80 -0.76
CA ILE A 84 8.43 6.52 -1.45
C ILE A 84 7.19 6.59 -2.34
N LEU A 85 6.07 7.12 -1.84
CA LEU A 85 4.83 7.22 -2.61
C LEU A 85 5.01 8.08 -3.85
N GLU A 86 5.55 9.28 -3.68
CA GLU A 86 5.77 10.22 -4.78
C GLU A 86 6.73 9.63 -5.82
N ARG A 87 7.89 9.15 -5.38
CA ARG A 87 8.91 8.62 -6.30
C ARG A 87 8.45 7.35 -7.00
N THR A 88 7.72 6.48 -6.30
CA THR A 88 7.14 5.28 -6.91
C THR A 88 6.11 5.66 -7.96
N ALA A 89 5.20 6.59 -7.68
CA ALA A 89 4.19 7.03 -8.64
C ALA A 89 4.83 7.68 -9.89
N LEU A 90 5.83 8.53 -9.70
CA LEU A 90 6.55 9.19 -10.80
C LEU A 90 7.36 8.21 -11.65
N ALA A 91 8.03 7.23 -11.02
CA ALA A 91 8.86 6.25 -11.74
C ALA A 91 8.00 5.18 -12.44
N PHE A 92 6.98 4.67 -11.75
CA PHE A 92 6.08 3.64 -12.28
C PHE A 92 5.18 4.19 -13.39
N ARG A 93 4.86 5.49 -13.37
CA ARG A 93 4.00 6.19 -14.35
C ARG A 93 2.69 5.43 -14.62
N PRO A 94 1.86 5.21 -13.58
CA PRO A 94 0.63 4.44 -13.75
C PRO A 94 -0.35 5.15 -14.66
N ASP A 95 -1.03 4.40 -15.53
CA ASP A 95 -2.17 4.91 -16.31
C ASP A 95 -3.38 5.23 -15.42
N LEU A 96 -3.49 4.54 -14.29
CA LEU A 96 -4.54 4.73 -13.28
C LEU A 96 -3.97 4.61 -11.86
N LEU A 97 -4.24 5.61 -11.03
CA LEU A 97 -3.92 5.59 -9.60
C LEU A 97 -5.20 5.50 -8.78
N ILE A 98 -5.37 4.37 -8.07
CA ILE A 98 -6.45 4.16 -7.10
C ILE A 98 -5.88 4.40 -5.70
N VAL A 99 -6.52 5.27 -4.92
CA VAL A 99 -6.15 5.63 -3.54
C VAL A 99 -7.30 5.26 -2.61
N ASP A 100 -7.05 4.33 -1.70
CA ASP A 100 -7.99 3.97 -0.63
C ASP A 100 -7.93 5.03 0.49
N LYS A 101 -9.09 5.42 1.03
CA LYS A 101 -9.24 6.52 2.01
C LYS A 101 -9.54 5.99 3.41
#